data_AF-A0ABD2PFH4-F1
#
_entry.id   AF-A0ABD2PFH4-F1
#
_cell.length_a   1.000
_cell.length_b   1.000
_cell.length_c   1.000
_cell.angle_alpha   90.00
_cell.angle_beta   90.00
_cell.angle_gamma   90.00
#
_symmetry.space_group_name_H-M   'P 1'
#
loop_
_entity.id
_entity.type
_entity.pdbx_description
1 polymer ?
#
loop_
_entity_poly.entity_id
_entity_poly.type
_entity_poly.pdbx_seq_one_letter_code
_entity_poly.pdbx_strand_id
1 'polypeptide(L)'
;MILKEVCAKCSCTKFTSSFYKNIQVLPKLSVRFHSTQRLEEAYKRVKAKCQSKKLPKDVNPCAVFACNELDLKEVNVYGFDYDYTLACYKPSLDYLLYNLGRQTLIEQYKYPKEIANLEYKPGFAVRGLHYDIEKGVLIKLDSFLQIQFGSVYRGLKPLSNEEVLKLYKNRIIPIAYVEGNRDSSDSQSKMVQLADLFLCQKWVLFVM
;
A
#
# COMPACT_ATOMS: atom_id res chain seq x y z
N MET A 1 -5.56 13.36 -3.12
CA MET A 1 -4.27 13.93 -3.57
C MET A 1 -3.06 13.10 -3.09
N ILE A 2 -3.22 11.77 -2.90
CA ILE A 2 -2.13 10.82 -2.63
C ILE A 2 -2.08 9.69 -3.68
N LEU A 3 -3.09 9.59 -4.55
CA LEU A 3 -3.15 8.59 -5.63
C LEU A 3 -2.77 9.09 -7.04
N LYS A 4 -2.34 10.35 -7.22
CA LYS A 4 -1.85 10.80 -8.54
C LYS A 4 -0.35 10.52 -8.78
N GLU A 5 0.41 10.07 -7.76
CA GLU A 5 1.87 9.86 -7.91
C GLU A 5 2.34 8.39 -7.86
N VAL A 6 1.46 7.42 -7.61
CA VAL A 6 1.88 6.02 -7.36
C VAL A 6 1.80 5.11 -8.62
N CYS A 7 1.20 5.56 -9.72
CA CYS A 7 0.97 4.73 -10.92
C CYS A 7 2.09 4.79 -11.98
N ALA A 8 3.37 4.66 -11.59
CA ALA A 8 4.46 4.70 -12.57
C ALA A 8 5.73 3.94 -12.19
N LYS A 9 5.63 2.67 -11.74
CA LYS A 9 6.74 1.69 -11.82
C LYS A 9 6.27 0.29 -11.42
N CYS A 10 5.77 -0.49 -12.38
CA CYS A 10 6.09 -1.91 -12.48
C CYS A 10 5.77 -2.41 -13.89
N SER A 11 6.79 -2.89 -14.61
CA SER A 11 6.59 -3.88 -15.65
C SER A 11 7.83 -4.78 -15.67
N CYS A 12 7.59 -5.97 -15.13
CA CYS A 12 8.40 -7.18 -15.20
C CYS A 12 8.79 -7.51 -16.65
N THR A 13 9.98 -8.08 -16.86
CA THR A 13 10.23 -8.99 -17.98
C THR A 13 11.02 -10.20 -17.50
N LYS A 14 10.50 -11.36 -17.90
CA LYS A 14 10.90 -12.75 -17.62
C LYS A 14 12.02 -13.23 -18.57
N PHE A 15 12.65 -14.35 -18.17
CA PHE A 15 13.34 -15.39 -18.98
C PHE A 15 14.70 -14.98 -19.60
N THR A 16 15.77 -15.79 -19.66
CA THR A 16 15.99 -17.25 -19.73
C THR A 16 17.29 -17.70 -19.05
N SER A 17 17.42 -19.01 -18.89
CA SER A 17 18.56 -19.78 -18.40
C SER A 17 19.78 -19.83 -19.34
N SER A 18 20.88 -20.31 -18.74
CA SER A 18 22.12 -20.84 -19.33
C SER A 18 23.31 -19.89 -19.39
N PHE A 19 24.48 -20.47 -19.10
CA PHE A 19 25.83 -19.89 -19.14
C PHE A 19 26.33 -19.12 -17.90
N TYR A 20 26.35 -19.82 -16.76
CA TYR A 20 27.58 -19.79 -15.96
C TYR A 20 28.66 -20.56 -16.71
N LYS A 21 29.65 -19.85 -17.26
CA LYS A 21 31.06 -20.28 -17.30
C LYS A 21 31.92 -19.17 -17.87
N ASN A 22 32.97 -18.87 -17.10
CA ASN A 22 34.13 -18.03 -17.42
C ASN A 22 33.92 -16.52 -17.32
N ILE A 23 34.37 -15.93 -16.22
CA ILE A 23 35.20 -14.72 -16.21
C ILE A 23 36.06 -14.74 -14.94
N GLN A 24 37.37 -14.77 -15.16
CA GLN A 24 38.42 -14.59 -14.17
C GLN A 24 38.48 -13.10 -13.74
N VAL A 25 38.54 -12.86 -12.44
CA VAL A 25 39.16 -11.75 -11.69
C VAL A 25 39.12 -10.31 -12.28
N LEU A 26 38.14 -9.53 -11.77
CA LEU A 26 38.10 -8.11 -11.32
C LEU A 26 39.03 -7.03 -11.95
N PRO A 27 38.52 -5.80 -12.25
CA PRO A 27 38.49 -4.78 -11.18
C PRO A 27 37.37 -3.70 -11.25
N LYS A 28 37.14 -3.08 -10.07
CA LYS A 28 36.39 -1.83 -9.77
C LYS A 28 34.86 -1.88 -9.93
N LEU A 29 34.17 -1.77 -8.79
CA LEU A 29 32.81 -1.26 -8.69
C LEU A 29 32.74 0.10 -9.38
N SER A 30 32.35 0.11 -10.66
CA SER A 30 31.87 1.31 -11.34
C SER A 30 30.52 1.65 -10.74
N VAL A 31 30.53 2.41 -9.65
CA VAL A 31 29.36 3.18 -9.22
C VAL A 31 29.03 4.11 -10.38
N ARG A 32 28.06 3.73 -11.24
CA ARG A 32 27.60 4.60 -12.32
C ARG A 32 26.90 5.78 -11.66
N PHE A 33 27.62 6.88 -11.42
CA PHE A 33 27.04 8.15 -11.06
C PHE A 33 26.12 8.58 -12.20
N HIS A 34 24.81 8.39 -12.02
CA HIS A 34 23.83 8.96 -12.92
C HIS A 34 23.71 10.43 -12.51
N SER A 35 24.02 11.35 -13.42
CA SER A 35 23.77 12.76 -13.16
C SER A 35 22.29 12.96 -12.81
N THR A 36 22.01 13.86 -11.86
CA THR A 36 20.64 14.21 -11.45
C THR A 36 19.76 14.54 -12.65
N GLN A 37 20.32 15.24 -13.64
CA GLN A 37 19.69 15.52 -14.93
C GLN A 37 19.24 14.26 -15.68
N ARG A 38 20.07 13.22 -15.75
CA ARG A 38 19.73 11.97 -16.45
C ARG A 38 18.58 11.22 -15.78
N LEU A 39 18.53 11.24 -14.44
CA LEU A 39 17.43 10.66 -13.67
C LEU A 39 16.15 11.48 -13.84
N GLU A 40 16.26 12.81 -13.88
CA GLU A 40 15.13 13.70 -14.06
C GLU A 40 14.54 13.60 -15.48
N GLU A 41 15.38 13.46 -16.50
CA GLU A 41 14.94 13.16 -17.87
C GLU A 41 14.31 11.77 -17.98
N ALA A 42 14.89 10.76 -17.33
CA ALA A 42 14.29 9.42 -17.28
C ALA A 42 12.90 9.45 -16.60
N TYR A 43 12.78 10.22 -15.51
CA TYR A 43 11.50 10.45 -14.85
C TYR A 43 10.50 11.19 -15.76
N LYS A 44 10.90 12.28 -16.42
CA LYS A 44 10.05 13.03 -17.37
C LYS A 44 9.57 12.14 -18.52
N ARG A 45 10.46 11.32 -19.10
CA ARG A 45 10.11 10.34 -20.15
C ARG A 45 9.10 9.30 -19.67
N VAL A 46 9.32 8.71 -18.49
CA VAL A 46 8.41 7.69 -17.93
C VAL A 46 7.07 8.30 -17.53
N LYS A 47 7.07 9.51 -16.95
CA LYS A 47 5.86 10.26 -16.59
C LYS A 47 5.02 10.55 -17.83
N ALA A 48 5.63 11.06 -18.91
CA ALA A 48 4.96 11.28 -20.18
C ALA A 48 4.37 9.98 -20.76
N LYS A 49 5.12 8.86 -20.70
CA LYS A 49 4.65 7.54 -21.15
C LYS A 49 3.51 6.97 -20.30
N CYS A 50 3.51 7.20 -18.98
CA CYS A 50 2.42 6.79 -18.10
C CYS A 50 1.17 7.66 -18.30
N GLN A 51 1.35 8.96 -18.55
CA GLN A 51 0.25 9.89 -18.85
C GLN A 51 -0.33 9.66 -20.24
N SER A 52 0.47 9.22 -21.22
CA SER A 52 0.00 8.87 -22.57
C SER A 52 -0.72 7.52 -22.61
N LYS A 53 -0.47 6.65 -21.63
CA LYS A 53 -1.24 5.41 -21.44
C LYS A 53 -2.61 5.79 -20.87
N LYS A 54 -3.60 5.89 -21.75
CA LYS A 54 -5.00 5.82 -21.32
C LYS A 54 -5.21 4.47 -20.65
N LEU A 55 -5.96 4.43 -19.55
CA LEU A 55 -6.56 3.18 -19.06
C LEU A 55 -7.25 2.49 -20.26
N PRO A 56 -7.32 1.15 -20.32
CA PRO A 56 -8.06 0.48 -21.36
C PRO A 56 -9.43 1.14 -21.47
N LYS A 57 -9.74 1.69 -22.64
CA LYS A 57 -10.91 2.58 -22.83
C LYS A 57 -12.23 1.86 -22.57
N ASP A 58 -12.21 0.53 -22.58
CA ASP A 58 -13.38 -0.35 -22.59
C ASP A 58 -13.40 -1.28 -21.37
N VAL A 59 -13.03 -0.80 -20.18
CA VAL A 59 -13.40 -1.52 -18.96
C VAL A 59 -14.88 -1.27 -18.70
N ASN A 60 -15.71 -2.23 -19.11
CA ASN A 60 -17.14 -2.18 -18.82
C ASN A 60 -17.32 -2.20 -17.28
N PRO A 61 -17.94 -1.16 -16.67
CA PRO A 61 -18.13 -1.10 -15.21
C PRO A 61 -19.06 -2.21 -14.69
N CYS A 62 -19.83 -2.86 -15.56
CA CYS A 62 -20.67 -4.01 -15.24
C CYS A 62 -20.01 -5.36 -15.60
N ALA A 63 -18.76 -5.38 -16.05
CA ALA A 63 -18.06 -6.62 -16.34
C ALA A 63 -17.72 -7.39 -15.06
N VAL A 64 -17.81 -8.71 -15.15
CA VAL A 64 -17.32 -9.64 -14.13
C VAL A 64 -15.95 -10.14 -14.56
N PHE A 65 -14.95 -9.99 -13.68
CA PHE A 65 -13.59 -10.47 -13.93
C PHE A 65 -13.40 -11.84 -13.25
N ALA A 66 -12.91 -12.82 -14.01
CA ALA A 66 -12.62 -14.15 -13.50
C ALA A 66 -11.12 -14.28 -13.20
N CYS A 67 -10.78 -14.62 -11.96
CA CYS A 67 -9.40 -15.01 -11.59
C CYS A 67 -9.15 -16.51 -11.84
N ASN A 68 -10.18 -17.34 -11.62
CA ASN A 68 -10.20 -18.78 -11.81
C ASN A 68 -11.43 -19.17 -12.65
N GLU A 69 -11.40 -20.35 -13.25
CA GLU A 69 -12.56 -20.94 -13.94
C GLU A 69 -13.64 -21.32 -12.92
N LEU A 70 -14.89 -20.97 -13.20
CA LEU A 70 -16.06 -21.27 -12.37
C LEU A 70 -17.27 -21.53 -13.27
N ASP A 71 -17.92 -22.69 -13.12
CA ASP A 71 -19.18 -22.99 -13.78
C ASP A 71 -20.37 -22.60 -12.87
N LEU A 72 -21.06 -21.52 -13.23
CA LEU A 72 -22.23 -21.03 -12.49
C LEU A 72 -23.44 -21.99 -12.58
N LYS A 73 -23.45 -22.94 -13.52
CA LYS A 73 -24.51 -23.93 -13.64
C LYS A 73 -24.52 -24.91 -12.46
N GLU A 74 -23.36 -25.17 -11.86
CA GLU A 74 -23.22 -26.08 -10.72
C GLU A 74 -23.53 -25.38 -9.37
N VAL A 75 -23.68 -24.05 -9.38
CA VAL A 75 -23.90 -23.25 -8.17
C VAL A 75 -25.39 -23.08 -7.89
N ASN A 76 -25.88 -23.75 -6.84
CA ASN A 76 -27.29 -23.70 -6.44
C ASN A 76 -27.63 -22.58 -5.45
N VAL A 77 -26.66 -22.11 -4.66
CA VAL A 77 -26.87 -21.16 -3.57
C VAL A 77 -25.89 -20.00 -3.71
N TYR A 78 -26.44 -18.77 -3.66
CA TYR A 78 -25.67 -17.53 -3.72
C TYR A 78 -25.77 -16.81 -2.37
N GLY A 79 -24.65 -16.73 -1.66
CA GLY A 79 -24.53 -15.91 -0.46
C GLY A 79 -23.98 -14.54 -0.79
N PHE A 80 -24.62 -13.49 -0.28
CA PHE A 80 -24.15 -12.11 -0.40
C PHE A 80 -23.81 -11.56 0.98
N ASP A 81 -22.65 -10.91 1.09
CA ASP A 81 -22.38 -10.03 2.21
C ASP A 81 -23.29 -8.80 2.13
N TYR A 82 -23.53 -8.14 3.26
CA TYR A 82 -24.42 -6.98 3.32
C TYR A 82 -23.66 -5.69 3.07
N ASP A 83 -22.70 -5.36 3.94
CA ASP A 83 -21.98 -4.09 3.92
C ASP A 83 -21.02 -4.01 2.74
N TYR A 84 -21.08 -2.91 1.98
CA TYR A 84 -20.29 -2.69 0.75
C TYR A 84 -20.48 -3.72 -0.38
N THR A 85 -21.37 -4.71 -0.22
CA THR A 85 -21.78 -5.64 -1.28
C THR A 85 -23.20 -5.35 -1.75
N LEU A 86 -24.20 -5.47 -0.87
CA LEU A 86 -25.59 -5.06 -1.18
C LEU A 86 -25.84 -3.61 -0.80
N ALA A 87 -25.32 -3.17 0.35
CA ALA A 87 -25.45 -1.82 0.86
C ALA A 87 -24.21 -0.99 0.50
N CYS A 88 -24.31 -0.17 -0.55
CA CYS A 88 -23.26 0.78 -0.92
C CYS A 88 -23.41 2.08 -0.12
N TYR A 89 -22.45 2.35 0.77
CA TYR A 89 -22.46 3.56 1.59
C TYR A 89 -21.99 4.81 0.82
N LYS A 90 -22.49 5.97 1.23
CA LYS A 90 -22.06 7.27 0.71
C LYS A 90 -20.70 7.66 1.31
N PRO A 91 -19.88 8.46 0.60
CA PRO A 91 -18.61 8.98 1.13
C PRO A 91 -18.75 9.79 2.44
N SER A 92 -19.96 10.24 2.79
CA SER A 92 -20.23 10.89 4.08
C SER A 92 -20.01 9.97 5.29
N LEU A 93 -20.11 8.64 5.10
CA LEU A 93 -19.87 7.66 6.16
C LEU A 93 -18.43 7.72 6.66
N ASP A 94 -17.47 7.98 5.77
CA ASP A 94 -16.05 8.09 6.11
C ASP A 94 -15.80 9.20 7.14
N TYR A 95 -16.40 10.38 6.92
CA TYR A 95 -16.33 11.50 7.85
C TYR A 95 -16.98 11.17 9.20
N LEU A 96 -18.13 10.49 9.17
CA LEU A 96 -18.83 10.08 10.39
C LEU A 96 -17.98 9.11 11.20
N LEU A 97 -17.41 8.08 10.56
CA LEU A 97 -16.60 7.08 11.24
C LEU A 97 -15.32 7.68 11.82
N TYR A 98 -14.69 8.61 11.10
CA TYR A 98 -13.55 9.36 11.60
C TYR A 98 -13.93 10.19 12.85
N ASN A 99 -15.02 10.96 12.79
CA ASN A 99 -15.45 11.80 13.91
C ASN A 99 -15.81 10.97 15.15
N LEU A 100 -16.53 9.86 14.97
CA LEU A 100 -16.88 8.94 16.06
C LEU A 100 -15.62 8.28 16.66
N GLY A 101 -14.67 7.86 15.82
CA GLY A 101 -13.39 7.31 16.28
C GLY A 101 -12.59 8.31 17.09
N ARG A 102 -12.49 9.56 16.60
CA ARG A 102 -11.84 10.67 17.30
C ARG A 102 -12.45 10.95 18.66
N GLN A 103 -13.78 11.05 18.71
CA GLN A 103 -14.51 11.30 19.94
C GLN A 103 -14.30 10.16 20.95
N THR A 104 -14.34 8.92 20.48
CA THR A 104 -14.08 7.73 21.29
C THR A 104 -12.66 7.75 21.90
N LEU A 105 -11.64 8.15 21.13
CA LEU A 105 -10.27 8.28 21.64
C LEU A 105 -10.15 9.32 22.77
N ILE A 106 -10.81 10.47 22.64
CA ILE A 106 -10.80 11.52 23.67
C ILE A 106 -11.59 11.09 24.90
N GLU A 107 -12.81 10.59 24.71
CA GLU A 107 -13.75 10.35 25.81
C GLU A 107 -13.44 9.06 26.57
N GLN A 108 -13.18 7.97 25.86
CA GLN A 108 -12.97 6.65 26.45
C GLN A 108 -11.50 6.40 26.76
N TYR A 109 -10.62 6.69 25.80
CA TYR A 109 -9.18 6.41 25.91
C TYR A 109 -8.35 7.58 26.46
N LYS A 110 -8.99 8.72 26.78
CA LYS A 110 -8.38 9.90 27.41
C LYS A 110 -7.20 10.48 26.63
N TYR A 111 -7.23 10.40 25.31
CA TYR A 111 -6.25 11.08 24.46
C TYR A 111 -6.34 12.60 24.62
N PRO A 112 -5.24 13.34 24.34
CA PRO A 112 -5.22 14.80 24.46
C PRO A 112 -6.33 15.46 23.63
N LYS A 113 -6.99 16.49 24.19
CA LYS A 113 -8.16 17.13 23.55
C LYS A 113 -7.80 17.83 22.24
N GLU A 114 -6.52 18.15 22.04
CA GLU A 114 -5.96 18.77 20.84
C GLU A 114 -6.25 17.94 19.58
N ILE A 115 -6.40 16.61 19.70
CA ILE A 115 -6.72 15.76 18.56
C ILE A 115 -8.11 16.08 17.97
N ALA A 116 -9.00 16.75 18.72
CA ALA A 116 -10.29 17.21 18.21
C ALA A 116 -10.16 18.16 17.00
N ASN A 117 -9.02 18.85 16.88
CA ASN A 117 -8.73 19.78 15.79
C ASN A 117 -8.25 19.06 14.51
N LEU A 118 -8.00 17.76 14.56
CA LEU A 118 -7.57 17.00 13.39
C LEU A 118 -8.76 16.77 12.45
N GLU A 119 -8.63 17.21 11.20
CA GLU A 119 -9.66 17.02 10.17
C GLU A 119 -9.39 15.77 9.33
N TYR A 120 -10.46 15.09 8.93
CA TYR A 120 -10.39 13.97 8.01
C TYR A 120 -9.90 14.41 6.62
N LYS A 121 -8.86 13.74 6.11
CA LYS A 121 -8.32 13.99 4.76
C LYS A 121 -8.76 12.90 3.79
N PRO A 122 -9.78 13.16 2.93
CA PRO A 122 -10.28 12.16 2.00
C PRO A 122 -9.19 11.73 1.00
N GLY A 123 -9.07 10.41 0.85
CA GLY A 123 -8.09 9.81 -0.06
C GLY A 123 -6.63 9.92 0.39
N PHE A 124 -6.37 10.14 1.68
CA PHE A 124 -5.05 9.97 2.28
C PHE A 124 -4.68 8.49 2.40
N ALA A 125 -5.50 7.72 3.12
CA ALA A 125 -5.36 6.29 3.22
C ALA A 125 -6.14 5.59 2.10
N VAL A 126 -5.62 4.45 1.66
CA VAL A 126 -6.24 3.60 0.64
C VAL A 126 -6.29 2.17 1.15
N ARG A 127 -7.23 1.37 0.64
CA ARG A 127 -7.34 -0.05 0.97
C ARG A 127 -6.05 -0.79 0.59
N GLY A 128 -5.62 -1.71 1.45
CA GLY A 128 -4.45 -2.56 1.24
C GLY A 128 -3.12 -1.98 1.72
N LEU A 129 -3.14 -0.83 2.41
CA LEU A 129 -1.95 -0.33 3.12
C LEU A 129 -1.65 -1.22 4.34
N HIS A 130 -0.39 -1.23 4.75
CA HIS A 130 0.07 -1.92 5.95
C HIS A 130 0.55 -0.90 6.97
N TYR A 131 0.13 -1.05 8.21
CA TYR A 131 0.59 -0.24 9.33
C TYR A 131 1.55 -1.06 10.19
N ASP A 132 2.77 -0.56 10.36
CA ASP A 132 3.78 -1.13 11.26
C ASP A 132 3.59 -0.51 12.65
N ILE A 133 3.12 -1.33 13.60
CA ILE A 133 2.79 -0.88 14.96
C ILE A 133 4.05 -0.50 15.72
N GLU A 134 5.14 -1.27 15.57
CA GLU A 134 6.41 -1.02 16.28
C GLU A 134 7.06 0.29 15.83
N LYS A 135 6.96 0.64 14.55
CA LYS A 135 7.62 1.83 13.99
C LYS A 135 6.71 3.03 13.80
N GLY A 136 5.39 2.84 13.91
CA GLY A 136 4.37 3.86 13.65
C GLY A 136 4.38 4.35 12.21
N VAL A 137 4.47 3.44 11.24
CA VAL A 137 4.64 3.79 9.82
C VAL A 137 3.58 3.10 8.96
N LEU A 138 2.97 3.87 8.06
CA LEU A 138 2.05 3.40 7.04
C LEU A 138 2.79 3.16 5.73
N ILE A 139 2.65 1.96 5.17
CA ILE A 139 3.45 1.47 4.03
C ILE A 139 2.56 0.78 3.02
N LYS A 140 2.87 0.99 1.74
CA LYS A 140 2.36 0.14 0.66
C LYS A 140 3.38 -0.93 0.29
N LEU A 141 2.93 -2.18 0.32
CA LEU A 141 3.70 -3.35 -0.10
C LEU A 141 3.20 -3.84 -1.46
N ASP A 142 4.12 -4.34 -2.26
CA ASP A 142 3.84 -5.11 -3.48
C ASP A 142 3.49 -6.58 -3.13
N SER A 143 3.02 -7.35 -4.10
CA SER A 143 2.75 -8.79 -3.96
C SER A 143 3.98 -9.60 -3.53
N PHE A 144 5.18 -9.09 -3.79
CA PHE A 144 6.46 -9.68 -3.34
C PHE A 144 6.97 -9.10 -2.01
N LEU A 145 6.10 -8.44 -1.23
CA LEU A 145 6.42 -7.78 0.04
C LEU A 145 7.53 -6.73 -0.05
N GLN A 146 7.68 -6.15 -1.23
CA GLN A 146 8.60 -5.04 -1.46
C GLN A 146 7.95 -3.73 -1.07
N ILE A 147 8.69 -2.92 -0.31
CA ILE A 147 8.27 -1.56 0.01
C ILE A 147 8.23 -0.74 -1.28
N GLN A 148 7.07 -0.13 -1.52
CA GLN A 148 6.91 0.86 -2.57
C GLN A 148 7.43 2.21 -2.05
N PHE A 149 8.61 2.60 -2.53
CA PHE A 149 9.23 3.87 -2.19
C PHE A 149 8.36 5.06 -2.61
N GLY A 150 8.37 6.11 -1.79
CA GLY A 150 7.48 7.27 -1.95
C GLY A 150 6.04 7.06 -1.43
N SER A 151 5.70 5.86 -0.98
CA SER A 151 4.40 5.55 -0.33
C SER A 151 4.56 5.10 1.12
N VAL A 152 5.54 5.69 1.80
CA VAL A 152 5.83 5.43 3.20
C VAL A 152 5.61 6.71 4.00
N TYR A 153 4.77 6.63 5.03
CA TYR A 153 4.33 7.79 5.81
C TYR A 153 4.46 7.50 7.30
N ARG A 154 5.00 8.47 8.04
CA ARG A 154 4.89 8.53 9.50
C ARG A 154 3.93 9.66 9.83
N GLY A 155 2.76 9.31 10.33
CA GLY A 155 1.65 10.25 10.36
C GLY A 155 1.31 10.78 8.99
N LEU A 156 1.17 12.09 8.87
CA LEU A 156 0.96 12.77 7.59
C LEU A 156 2.27 13.06 6.84
N LYS A 157 3.43 12.81 7.46
CA LYS A 157 4.73 13.16 6.90
C LYS A 157 5.24 12.00 6.02
N PRO A 158 5.50 12.26 4.72
CA PRO A 158 6.18 11.27 3.89
C PRO A 158 7.63 11.08 4.36
N LEU A 159 8.09 9.82 4.39
CA LEU A 159 9.48 9.49 4.68
C LEU A 159 10.31 9.44 3.40
N SER A 160 11.55 9.93 3.48
CA SER A 160 12.52 9.79 2.40
C SER A 160 12.97 8.34 2.25
N ASN A 161 13.39 7.95 1.04
CA ASN A 161 13.84 6.58 0.79
C ASN A 161 15.04 6.18 1.66
N GLU A 162 15.89 7.14 2.01
CA GLU A 162 17.03 6.92 2.89
C GLU A 162 16.60 6.60 4.32
N GLU A 163 15.59 7.30 4.85
CA GLU A 163 15.00 7.01 6.16
C GLU A 163 14.33 5.63 6.17
N VAL A 164 13.60 5.29 5.10
CA VAL A 164 12.96 3.97 4.96
C VAL A 164 14.01 2.85 4.94
N LEU A 165 15.10 3.03 4.19
CA LEU A 165 16.20 2.07 4.15
C LEU A 165 16.92 1.96 5.49
N LYS A 166 17.06 3.05 6.24
CA LYS A 166 17.60 3.01 7.61
C LYS A 166 16.67 2.24 8.57
N LEU A 167 15.36 2.41 8.43
CA LEU A 167 14.35 1.76 9.29
C LEU A 167 14.23 0.26 9.04
N TYR A 168 14.16 -0.16 7.77
CA TYR A 168 13.92 -1.56 7.40
C TYR A 168 15.19 -2.33 7.01
N LYS A 169 16.33 -1.65 6.84
CA LYS A 169 17.64 -2.17 6.36
C LYS A 169 17.62 -2.78 4.95
N ASN A 170 16.46 -3.24 4.50
CA ASN A 170 16.24 -3.86 3.23
C ASN A 170 14.91 -3.36 2.63
N ARG A 171 14.72 -3.58 1.33
CA ARG A 171 13.49 -3.20 0.63
C ARG A 171 12.39 -4.25 0.76
N ILE A 172 12.75 -5.51 1.02
CA ILE A 172 11.82 -6.63 1.17
C ILE A 172 11.56 -6.83 2.67
N ILE A 173 10.30 -6.89 3.04
CA ILE A 173 9.88 -7.26 4.40
C ILE A 173 9.61 -8.77 4.43
N PRO A 174 10.19 -9.53 5.37
CA PRO A 174 9.91 -10.97 5.50
C PRO A 174 8.43 -11.24 5.79
N ILE A 175 7.86 -12.29 5.18
CA ILE A 175 6.46 -12.72 5.40
C ILE A 175 6.13 -12.89 6.89
N ALA A 176 7.06 -13.50 7.66
CA ALA A 176 6.91 -13.69 9.10
C ALA A 176 6.77 -12.37 9.88
N TYR A 177 7.34 -11.28 9.36
CA TYR A 177 7.20 -9.96 9.95
C TYR A 177 5.83 -9.33 9.63
N VAL A 178 5.30 -9.58 8.42
CA VAL A 178 4.02 -9.03 7.95
C VAL A 178 2.84 -9.77 8.55
N GLU A 179 2.86 -11.10 8.55
CA GLU A 179 1.73 -11.93 8.99
C GLU A 179 1.77 -12.27 10.48
N GLY A 180 2.91 -12.08 11.14
CA GLY A 180 3.14 -12.56 12.50
C GLY A 180 3.28 -14.08 12.57
N ASN A 181 3.82 -14.58 13.68
CA ASN A 181 4.01 -16.01 13.87
C ASN A 181 2.69 -16.64 14.36
N ARG A 182 1.97 -17.33 13.45
CA ARG A 182 0.64 -17.90 13.73
C ARG A 182 0.65 -18.98 14.84
N ASP A 183 1.81 -19.56 15.12
CA ASP A 183 1.96 -20.73 16.00
C ASP A 183 2.21 -20.38 17.48
N SER A 184 2.33 -19.10 17.83
CA SER A 184 2.60 -18.66 19.20
C SER A 184 1.51 -17.72 19.70
N SER A 185 0.74 -18.19 20.68
CA SER A 185 -0.43 -17.54 21.28
C SER A 185 -0.19 -16.17 21.93
N ASP A 186 1.06 -15.68 21.95
CA ASP A 186 1.48 -14.49 22.70
C ASP A 186 2.28 -13.48 21.85
N SER A 187 2.49 -13.75 20.55
CA SER A 187 3.21 -12.82 19.66
C SER A 187 2.24 -11.87 18.97
N GLN A 188 2.07 -10.67 19.53
CA GLN A 188 1.33 -9.59 18.88
C GLN A 188 1.90 -9.33 17.47
N SER A 189 1.03 -9.29 16.45
CA SER A 189 1.45 -9.03 15.07
C SER A 189 2.10 -7.66 14.96
N LYS A 190 3.27 -7.61 14.33
CA LYS A 190 4.06 -6.36 14.21
C LYS A 190 3.50 -5.42 13.16
N MET A 191 2.78 -5.97 12.18
CA MET A 191 2.13 -5.24 11.12
C MET A 191 0.65 -5.63 11.01
N VAL A 192 -0.17 -4.65 10.62
CA VAL A 192 -1.59 -4.82 10.36
C VAL A 192 -1.91 -4.38 8.95
N GLN A 193 -2.60 -5.22 8.19
CA GLN A 193 -3.09 -4.86 6.86
C GLN A 193 -4.46 -4.19 6.95
N LEU A 194 -4.59 -3.03 6.31
CA LEU A 194 -5.84 -2.28 6.18
C LEU A 194 -6.68 -2.85 5.03
N ALA A 195 -7.16 -4.08 5.21
CA ALA A 195 -7.87 -4.83 4.20
C ALA A 195 -9.34 -4.41 4.04
N ASP A 196 -9.93 -3.75 5.05
CA ASP A 196 -11.33 -3.34 5.07
C ASP A 196 -11.45 -1.81 4.90
N LEU A 197 -12.51 -1.38 4.20
CA LEU A 197 -12.93 0.01 4.04
C LEU A 197 -13.16 0.68 5.40
N PHE A 198 -13.74 -0.02 6.38
CA PHE A 198 -13.95 0.52 7.71
C PHE A 198 -12.65 0.72 8.50
N LEU A 199 -11.68 -0.19 8.32
CA LEU A 199 -10.37 -0.10 8.97
C LEU A 199 -9.58 1.09 8.41
N CYS A 200 -9.69 1.38 7.12
CA CYS A 200 -8.98 2.49 6.48
C CYS A 200 -9.23 3.82 7.21
N GLN A 201 -10.49 4.09 7.60
CA GLN A 201 -10.88 5.31 8.33
C GLN A 201 -10.35 5.35 9.76
N LYS A 202 -10.44 4.22 10.48
CA LYS A 202 -10.02 4.10 11.89
C LYS A 202 -8.52 4.30 12.07
N TRP A 203 -7.70 3.81 11.16
CA TRP A 203 -6.24 3.88 11.30
C TRP A 203 -5.64 5.23 10.88
N VAL A 204 -6.35 6.04 10.07
CA VAL A 204 -5.93 7.43 9.81
C VAL A 204 -5.82 8.23 11.11
N LEU A 205 -6.65 7.92 12.11
CA LEU A 205 -6.59 8.55 13.44
C LEU A 205 -5.40 8.14 14.29
N PHE A 206 -4.92 6.90 14.19
CA PHE A 206 -3.73 6.44 14.92
C PHE A 206 -2.42 6.91 14.29
N VAL A 207 -2.49 7.31 13.03
CA VAL A 207 -1.36 7.78 12.24
C VAL A 207 -1.16 9.28 12.49
N MET A 208 -2.23 10.09 12.53
CA MET A 208 -2.17 11.56 12.74
C MET A 208 -1.86 11.96 14.18
#